data_AF-A0A4R3N1T5-F1
#
_entry.id   AF-A0A4R3N1T5-F1
#
_cell.length_a   1.000
_cell.length_b   1.000
_cell.length_c   1.000
_cell.angle_alpha   90.00
_cell.angle_beta   90.00
_cell.angle_gamma   90.00
#
_symmetry.space_group_name_H-M   'P 1'
#
loop_
_entity.id
_entity.type
_entity.pdbx_description
1 polymer ?
#
loop_
_entity_poly.entity_id
_entity_poly.type
_entity_poly.pdbx_seq_one_letter_code
_entity_poly.pdbx_strand_id
1 'polypeptide(L)' 'MLGIDDPFVLTAYLGIVTLAALSLVYGLVRRNAARDEVTPEDRQWALDEKKVEDEL' A
#
# COMPACT_ATOMS: atom_id res chain seq x y z
N MET A 1 28.43 20.57 -2.87
CA MET A 1 27.68 19.43 -2.28
C MET A 1 26.44 20.00 -1.61
N LEU A 2 25.36 19.25 -1.37
CA LEU A 2 24.05 19.73 -0.86
C LEU A 2 24.10 20.38 0.56
N GLY A 3 25.19 21.04 0.94
CA GLY A 3 25.51 21.46 2.31
C GLY A 3 26.09 20.33 3.17
N ILE A 4 26.27 19.12 2.61
CA ILE A 4 26.84 17.96 3.31
C ILE A 4 28.22 17.67 2.73
N ASP A 5 29.26 17.93 3.52
CA ASP A 5 30.66 17.79 3.08
C ASP A 5 31.18 16.35 3.18
N ASP A 6 30.64 15.56 4.12
CA ASP A 6 31.03 14.17 4.29
C ASP A 6 30.36 13.28 3.21
N PRO A 7 31.14 12.61 2.34
CA PRO A 7 30.59 11.77 1.27
C PRO A 7 29.77 10.58 1.77
N PHE A 8 30.11 10.00 2.93
CA PHE A 8 29.36 8.89 3.51
C PHE A 8 28.01 9.35 4.03
N VAL A 9 27.96 10.52 4.69
CA VAL A 9 26.71 11.12 5.18
C VAL A 9 25.81 11.50 4.01
N LEU A 10 26.38 12.08 2.95
CA LEU A 10 25.63 12.44 1.74
C LEU A 10 25.03 11.19 1.07
N THR A 11 25.80 10.11 0.98
CA THR A 11 25.35 8.84 0.39
C THR A 11 24.24 8.21 1.23
N ALA A 12 24.38 8.20 2.56
CA ALA A 12 23.34 7.69 3.46
C ALA A 12 22.04 8.50 3.35
N TYR A 13 22.14 9.82 3.30
CA TYR A 13 21.00 10.72 3.12
C TYR A 13 20.24 10.42 1.82
N LEU A 14 20.96 10.38 0.68
CA LEU A 14 20.37 10.07 -0.61
C LEU A 14 19.82 8.64 -0.67
N GLY A 15 20.48 7.69 -0.02
CA GLY A 15 20.04 6.30 0.08
C GLY A 15 18.69 6.17 0.78
N ILE A 16 18.49 6.85 1.92
CA ILE A 16 17.23 6.84 2.66
C ILE A 16 16.10 7.45 1.82
N VAL A 17 16.34 8.60 1.18
CA VAL A 17 15.36 9.23 0.29
C VAL A 17 14.98 8.31 -0.86
N THR A 18 15.97 7.65 -1.47
CA THR A 18 15.74 6.70 -2.56
C THR A 18 14.92 5.50 -2.10
N LEU A 19 15.24 4.94 -0.92
CA LEU A 19 14.52 3.80 -0.36
C LEU A 19 13.05 4.16 -0.08
N ALA A 20 12.80 5.34 0.49
CA ALA A 20 11.45 5.85 0.73
C ALA A 20 10.66 5.98 -0.59
N ALA A 21 11.29 6.55 -1.63
CA ALA A 21 10.66 6.65 -2.95
C ALA A 21 10.35 5.27 -3.54
N LEU A 22 11.28 4.31 -3.45
CA LEU A 22 11.06 2.93 -3.91
C LEU A 22 9.91 2.24 -3.17
N SER A 23 9.79 2.44 -1.85
CA SER A 23 8.66 1.90 -1.07
C SER A 23 7.32 2.47 -1.53
N LEU A 24 7.25 3.78 -1.81
CA LEU A 24 6.05 4.42 -2.34
C LEU A 24 5.69 3.89 -3.72
N VAL A 25 6.66 3.80 -4.64
CA VAL A 25 6.47 3.24 -5.98
C VAL A 25 5.98 1.80 -5.90
N TYR A 26 6.63 0.98 -5.07
CA TYR A 26 6.23 -0.41 -4.87
C TYR A 26 4.80 -0.52 -4.35
N GLY A 27 4.44 0.27 -3.33
CA GLY A 27 3.08 0.32 -2.82
C GLY A 27 2.06 0.74 -3.88
N LEU A 28 2.39 1.73 -4.71
CA LEU A 28 1.53 2.21 -5.78
C LEU A 28 1.33 1.18 -6.90
N VAL A 29 2.39 0.47 -7.28
CA VAL A 29 2.32 -0.61 -8.28
C VAL A 29 1.54 -1.81 -7.73
N ARG A 30 1.79 -2.20 -6.48
CA ARG A 30 1.20 -3.39 -5.87
C ARG A 30 -0.19 -3.16 -5.27
N ARG A 31 -0.62 -1.90 -5.11
CA ARG A 31 -1.92 -1.51 -4.56
C ARG A 31 -3.12 -2.28 -5.17
N ASN A 32 -3.08 -2.58 -6.46
CA ASN A 32 -4.15 -3.30 -7.17
C ASN A 32 -3.73 -4.72 -7.63
N ALA A 33 -2.61 -5.25 -7.12
CA ALA A 33 -2.11 -6.56 -7.51
C ALA A 33 -2.85 -7.72 -6.81
N ALA A 34 -3.50 -7.45 -5.67
CA ALA A 34 -4.47 -8.36 -5.10
C ALA A 34 -5.75 -8.26 -5.95
N ARG A 35 -5.96 -9.23 -6.84
CA ARG A 35 -7.28 -9.47 -7.40
C ARG A 35 -8.14 -10.06 -6.28
N ASP A 36 -8.90 -9.22 -5.59
CA ASP A 36 -10.08 -9.69 -4.86
C ASP A 36 -11.13 -10.09 -5.90
N GLU A 37 -10.97 -11.30 -6.44
CA GLU A 37 -12.02 -11.92 -7.24
C GLU A 37 -13.20 -12.17 -6.31
N VAL A 38 -14.28 -11.40 -6.49
CA VAL A 38 -15.51 -11.55 -5.71
C VAL A 38 -16.06 -12.95 -5.92
N THR A 39 -15.97 -13.77 -4.88
CA THR A 39 -16.47 -15.13 -4.89
C THR A 39 -17.99 -15.16 -4.70
N PRO A 40 -18.67 -16.27 -5.04
CA PRO A 40 -20.07 -16.45 -4.68
C PRO A 40 -20.32 -16.36 -3.16
N GLU A 41 -19.35 -16.76 -2.34
CA GLU A 41 -19.41 -16.70 -0.87
C GLU A 41 -19.43 -15.25 -0.38
N ASP A 42 -18.59 -14.38 -0.94
CA ASP A 42 -18.56 -12.95 -0.61
C ASP A 42 -19.92 -12.27 -0.90
N ARG A 43 -20.57 -12.66 -2.00
CA ARG A 43 -21.90 -12.15 -2.36
C ARG A 43 -22.97 -12.64 -1.38
N GLN A 44 -22.89 -13.90 -0.97
CA GLN A 44 -23.84 -14.47 -0.02
C GLN A 44 -23.72 -13.79 1.35
N TRP A 45 -22.48 -13.57 1.81
CA TRP A 45 -22.21 -12.84 3.05
C TRP A 45 -22.78 -11.42 3.01
N ALA A 46 -22.53 -10.66 1.93
CA ALA A 46 -23.07 -9.30 1.78
C ALA A 46 -24.61 -9.25 1.77
N LEU A 47 -25.27 -10.28 1.22
CA LEU A 47 -26.73 -10.38 1.23
C LEU A 47 -27.27 -10.69 2.63
N ASP A 48 -26.58 -11.55 3.38
CA ASP A 48 -27.02 -11.95 4.72
C ASP A 48 -26.74 -10.86 5.75
N GLU A 49 -25.63 -10.13 5.64
CA GLU A 49 -25.35 -8.94 6.45
C GLU A 49 -26.43 -7.86 6.26
N LYS A 50 -26.83 -7.62 5.01
CA LYS A 50 -27.89 -6.66 4.71
C LYS A 50 -29.25 -7.07 5.30
N LYS A 51 -29.59 -8.36 5.28
CA LYS A 51 -30.84 -8.85 5.92
C LYS A 51 -30.82 -8.60 7.43
N VAL A 52 -29.68 -8.85 8.09
CA VAL A 52 -29.54 -8.61 9.53
C VAL A 52 -29.68 -7.13 9.86
N GLU A 53 -29.14 -6.24 9.02
CA GLU A 53 -29.29 -4.79 9.18
C GLU A 53 -30.75 -4.33 8.96
N ASP A 54 -31.43 -4.87 7.95
CA ASP A 54 -32.83 -4.53 7.64
C ASP A 54 -33.83 -5.05 8.70
N GLU A 55 -33.46 -6.07 9.49
CA GLU A 55 -34.28 -6.67 10.56
C GLU A 55 -34.11 -6.00 11.95
N LEU A 56 -33.24 -4.98 12.06
CA LEU A 56 -32.86 -4.27 13.30
C LEU A 56 -33.63 -2.95 13.48
#